data_AF-A0A254QNJ7-F1
#
_entry.id   AF-A0A254QNJ7-F1
#
_cell.length_a   1.000
_cell.length_b   1.000
_cell.length_c   1.000
_cell.angle_alpha   90.00
_cell.angle_beta   90.00
_cell.angle_gamma   90.00
#
_symmetry.space_group_name_H-M   'P 1'
#
loop_
_entity.id
_entity.type
_entity.pdbx_description
1 polymer ?
#
loop_
_entity_poly.entity_id
_entity_poly.type
_entity_poly.pdbx_seq_one_letter_code
_entity_poly.pdbx_strand_id
1 'polypeptide(L)'
;EVGELVTLNGQVTFVGRTSMEIMVEVWTENLKHGVKRHANTARVTMVALLNGKPIEVPRLICESREEKILFLEGKLRRDTRKQLADQRATEYARIEALSDEELDVALGY
;
A
#
# COMPACT_ATOMS: atom_id res chain seq x y z
N GLU A 1 -25.30 -4.56 4.60
CA GLU A 1 -26.37 -4.70 5.61
C GLU A 1 -25.69 -4.65 6.98
N VAL A 2 -26.26 -3.96 7.97
CA VAL A 2 -25.66 -3.94 9.32
C VAL A 2 -25.95 -5.30 9.99
N GLY A 3 -24.91 -5.98 10.48
CA GLY A 3 -25.05 -7.27 11.18
C GLY A 3 -24.38 -8.48 10.52
N GLU A 4 -23.55 -8.28 9.50
CA GLU A 4 -22.75 -9.37 8.90
C GLU A 4 -21.42 -9.57 9.64
N LEU A 5 -20.95 -10.82 9.68
CA LEU A 5 -19.63 -11.15 10.21
C LEU A 5 -18.56 -10.72 9.20
N VAL A 6 -17.58 -9.94 9.65
CA VAL A 6 -16.45 -9.50 8.83
C VAL A 6 -15.19 -10.25 9.26
N THR A 7 -14.53 -10.90 8.32
CA THR A 7 -13.24 -11.57 8.52
C THR A 7 -12.16 -10.84 7.72
N LEU A 8 -11.05 -10.50 8.38
CA LEU A 8 -9.88 -9.89 7.76
C LEU A 8 -8.74 -10.91 7.75
N ASN A 9 -8.30 -11.32 6.56
CA ASN A 9 -7.16 -12.21 6.40
C ASN A 9 -5.95 -11.40 5.94
N GLY A 10 -4.95 -11.29 6.81
CA GLY A 10 -3.70 -10.58 6.52
C GLY A 10 -2.59 -11.54 6.07
N GLN A 11 -1.92 -11.22 4.97
CA GLN A 11 -0.73 -11.92 4.49
C GLN A 11 0.38 -10.91 4.19
N VAL A 12 1.59 -11.14 4.73
CA VAL A 12 2.76 -10.36 4.32
C VAL A 12 3.11 -10.76 2.90
N THR A 13 2.97 -9.83 1.97
CA THR A 13 3.21 -10.08 0.54
C THR A 13 4.56 -9.58 0.09
N PHE A 14 5.19 -8.64 0.79
CA PHE A 14 6.52 -8.16 0.45
C PHE A 14 7.26 -7.60 1.66
N VAL A 15 8.58 -7.76 1.69
CA VAL A 15 9.45 -7.22 2.74
C VAL A 15 10.56 -6.37 2.12
N GLY A 16 10.66 -5.11 2.56
CA GLY A 16 11.77 -4.21 2.30
C GLY A 16 12.83 -4.29 3.40
N ARG A 17 13.63 -3.23 3.59
CA ARG A 17 14.63 -3.21 4.67
C ARG A 17 13.98 -3.16 6.06
N THR A 18 13.07 -2.20 6.27
CA THR A 18 12.44 -1.92 7.57
C THR A 18 10.91 -1.96 7.50
N SER A 19 10.35 -2.31 6.35
CA SER A 19 8.93 -2.17 6.04
C SER A 19 8.37 -3.43 5.42
N MET A 20 7.09 -3.67 5.62
CA MET A 20 6.36 -4.83 5.10
C MET A 20 5.10 -4.37 4.38
N GLU A 21 4.80 -4.95 3.22
CA GLU A 21 3.48 -4.85 2.61
C GLU A 21 2.62 -6.01 3.11
N ILE A 22 1.41 -5.70 3.57
CA ILE A 22 0.43 -6.67 4.02
C ILE A 22 -0.79 -6.55 3.12
N MET A 23 -1.12 -7.64 2.43
CA MET A 23 -2.39 -7.79 1.73
C MET A 23 -3.45 -8.22 2.74
N VAL A 24 -4.56 -7.50 2.76
CA VAL A 24 -5.69 -7.77 3.64
C VAL A 24 -6.90 -8.10 2.78
N GLU A 25 -7.32 -9.36 2.82
CA GLU A 25 -8.57 -9.80 2.20
C GLU A 25 -9.71 -9.66 3.19
N VAL A 26 -10.75 -8.95 2.78
CA VAL A 26 -11.94 -8.71 3.58
C VAL A 26 -13.05 -9.60 3.06
N TRP A 27 -13.55 -10.45 3.95
CA TRP A 27 -14.66 -11.34 3.70
C TRP A 27 -15.84 -10.93 4.56
N THR A 28 -17.04 -10.96 3.98
CA THR A 28 -18.29 -10.70 4.70
C THR A 28 -19.16 -11.94 4.62
N GLU A 29 -19.82 -12.27 5.71
CA GLU A 29 -20.68 -13.45 5.82
C GLU A 29 -22.03 -13.08 6.42
N ASN A 30 -23.10 -13.43 5.70
CA ASN A 30 -24.45 -13.33 6.22
C ASN A 30 -24.76 -14.56 7.07
N LEU A 31 -24.75 -14.39 8.39
CA LEU A 31 -24.92 -15.49 9.35
C LEU A 31 -26.28 -16.19 9.29
N LYS A 32 -27.32 -15.55 8.73
CA LYS A 32 -28.65 -16.17 8.58
C LYS A 32 -28.71 -17.13 7.40
N HIS A 33 -27.99 -16.81 6.34
CA HIS A 33 -28.02 -17.55 5.08
C HIS A 33 -26.75 -18.37 4.81
N GLY A 34 -25.69 -18.19 5.62
CA GLY A 34 -24.39 -18.85 5.46
C GLY A 34 -23.62 -18.41 4.21
N VAL A 35 -24.02 -17.28 3.59
CA VAL A 35 -23.40 -16.82 2.34
C VAL A 35 -22.19 -15.98 2.66
N LYS A 36 -21.01 -16.48 2.27
CA LYS A 36 -19.73 -15.78 2.37
C LYS A 36 -19.35 -15.15 1.04
N ARG A 37 -18.92 -13.88 1.07
CA ARG A 37 -18.48 -13.14 -0.11
C ARG A 37 -17.22 -12.34 0.16
N HIS A 38 -16.38 -12.23 -0.87
CA HIS A 38 -15.24 -11.32 -0.86
C HIS A 38 -15.77 -9.89 -1.01
N ALA A 39 -15.37 -9.00 -0.10
CA ALA A 39 -15.80 -7.62 -0.10
C ALA A 39 -14.76 -6.71 -0.77
N ASN A 40 -13.49 -6.83 -0.36
CA ASN A 40 -12.39 -6.08 -0.95
C ASN A 40 -11.04 -6.72 -0.58
N THR A 41 -10.02 -6.38 -1.36
CA THR A 41 -8.62 -6.61 -0.99
C THR A 41 -7.93 -5.27 -0.86
N ALA A 42 -7.37 -4.98 0.31
CA ALA A 42 -6.56 -3.80 0.57
C ALA A 42 -5.09 -4.18 0.73
N ARG A 43 -4.20 -3.22 0.56
CA ARG A 43 -2.77 -3.39 0.86
C ARG A 43 -2.30 -2.25 1.74
N VAL A 44 -1.68 -2.59 2.85
CA VAL A 44 -1.12 -1.62 3.80
C VAL A 44 0.39 -1.80 3.88
N THR A 45 1.10 -0.70 4.16
CA THR A 45 2.55 -0.74 4.37
C THR A 45 2.83 -0.44 5.84
N MET A 46 3.45 -1.39 6.51
CA MET A 46 3.85 -1.30 7.91
C MET A 46 5.36 -1.05 7.99
N VAL A 47 5.81 -0.32 9.01
CA VAL A 47 7.23 -0.09 9.29
C VAL A 47 7.53 -0.60 10.70
N ALA A 48 8.54 -1.46 10.83
CA ALA A 48 8.97 -1.93 12.14
C ALA A 48 9.79 -0.85 12.84
N LEU A 49 9.47 -0.57 14.10
CA LEU A 49 10.10 0.47 14.91
C LEU A 49 10.61 -0.11 16.22
N LEU A 50 11.79 0.33 16.65
CA LEU A 50 12.30 0.16 18.01
C LEU A 50 12.71 1.54 18.53
N ASN A 51 12.16 1.94 19.68
CA ASN A 51 12.41 3.26 20.28
C ASN A 51 12.19 4.42 19.28
N GLY A 52 11.12 4.32 18.48
CA GLY A 52 10.76 5.32 17.46
C GLY A 52 11.62 5.32 16.20
N LYS A 53 12.64 4.45 16.09
CA LYS A 53 13.51 4.37 14.91
C LYS A 53 13.21 3.11 14.08
N PRO A 54 13.21 3.20 12.74
CA PRO A 54 13.07 2.04 11.88
C PRO A 54 14.13 0.97 12.14
N ILE A 55 13.70 -0.27 12.28
CA ILE A 55 14.58 -1.44 12.43
C ILE A 55 14.42 -2.40 11.25
N GLU A 56 15.45 -3.19 11.00
CA GLU A 56 15.39 -4.21 9.97
C GLU A 56 14.37 -5.29 10.32
N VAL A 57 13.62 -5.74 9.30
CA VAL A 57 12.66 -6.83 9.42
C VAL A 57 13.23 -8.12 8.83
N PRO A 58 12.86 -9.29 9.37
CA PRO A 58 13.27 -10.57 8.80
C PRO A 58 12.85 -10.72 7.34
N ARG A 59 13.69 -11.37 6.52
CA ARG A 59 13.34 -11.66 5.13
C ARG A 59 12.14 -12.60 5.06
N LEU A 60 11.21 -12.30 4.16
CA LEU A 60 10.11 -13.20 3.84
C LEU A 60 10.63 -14.35 2.96
N ILE A 61 10.39 -15.58 3.41
CA ILE A 61 10.68 -16.79 2.64
C ILE A 61 9.41 -17.13 1.86
N CYS A 62 9.53 -17.20 0.53
CA CYS A 62 8.43 -17.58 -0.36
C CYS A 62 8.64 -19.02 -0.83
N GLU A 63 7.78 -19.93 -0.38
CA GLU A 63 7.86 -21.36 -0.67
C GLU A 63 7.10 -21.68 -1.95
N SER A 64 5.87 -21.19 -2.06
CA SER A 64 4.97 -21.46 -3.18
C SER A 64 5.22 -20.56 -4.40
N ARG A 65 4.66 -20.95 -5.56
CA ARG A 65 4.70 -20.13 -6.78
C ARG A 65 3.92 -18.84 -6.58
N GLU A 66 2.78 -18.94 -5.93
CA GLU A 66 1.84 -17.86 -5.64
C GLU A 66 2.51 -16.81 -4.72
N GLU A 67 3.21 -17.26 -3.67
CA GLU A 67 3.96 -16.37 -2.77
C GLU A 67 5.09 -15.62 -3.50
N LYS A 68 5.82 -16.30 -4.39
CA LYS A 68 6.88 -15.66 -5.19
C LYS A 68 6.31 -14.59 -6.12
N ILE A 69 5.15 -14.84 -6.73
CA ILE A 69 4.45 -13.86 -7.56
C ILE A 69 4.03 -12.66 -6.70
N LEU A 70 3.34 -12.90 -5.58
CA LEU A 70 2.90 -11.84 -4.66
C LEU A 70 4.07 -10.97 -4.17
N PHE A 71 5.22 -11.59 -3.91
CA PHE A 71 6.46 -10.90 -3.55
C PHE A 71 6.95 -9.96 -4.64
N LEU A 72 7.05 -10.45 -5.87
CA LEU A 72 7.52 -9.64 -6.99
C LEU A 72 6.54 -8.50 -7.32
N GLU A 73 5.23 -8.74 -7.22
CA GLU A 73 4.23 -7.68 -7.39
C GLU A 73 4.32 -6.63 -6.27
N GLY A 74 4.52 -7.04 -5.03
CA GLY A 74 4.69 -6.11 -3.90
C GLY A 74 5.95 -5.27 -4.03
N LYS A 75 7.04 -5.86 -4.54
CA LYS A 75 8.25 -5.14 -4.91
C LYS A 75 7.98 -4.10 -5.99
N LEU A 76 7.30 -4.49 -7.08
CA LEU A 76 6.94 -3.58 -8.16
C LEU A 76 6.11 -2.38 -7.64
N ARG A 77 5.08 -2.65 -6.83
CA ARG A 77 4.26 -1.59 -6.21
C ARG A 77 5.09 -0.65 -5.33
N ARG A 78 6.06 -1.15 -4.58
CA ARG A 78 6.99 -0.30 -3.81
C ARG A 78 7.80 0.60 -4.73
N ASP A 79 8.41 0.02 -5.76
CA ASP A 79 9.32 0.74 -6.65
C ASP A 79 8.57 1.83 -7.43
N THR A 80 7.37 1.52 -7.94
CA THR A 80 6.49 2.51 -8.58
C THR A 80 6.09 3.63 -7.62
N ARG A 81 5.71 3.31 -6.37
CA ARG A 81 5.37 4.34 -5.36
C ARG A 81 6.55 5.27 -5.09
N LYS A 82 7.78 4.73 -5.02
CA LYS A 82 8.98 5.53 -4.83
C LYS A 82 9.24 6.47 -6.02
N GLN A 83 9.23 5.95 -7.23
CA GLN A 83 9.43 6.74 -8.44
C GLN A 83 8.41 7.88 -8.56
N LEU A 84 7.13 7.57 -8.31
CA LEU A 84 6.07 8.57 -8.34
C LEU A 84 6.22 9.63 -7.24
N ALA A 85 6.69 9.25 -6.05
CA ALA A 85 6.98 10.19 -4.98
C ALA A 85 8.13 11.14 -5.36
N ASP A 86 9.22 10.61 -5.94
CA ASP A 86 10.37 11.40 -6.39
C ASP A 86 9.97 12.38 -7.50
N GLN A 87 9.16 11.93 -8.47
CA GLN A 87 8.60 12.79 -9.52
C GLN A 87 7.69 13.89 -8.96
N ARG A 88 6.76 13.53 -8.07
CA ARG A 88 5.85 14.50 -7.44
C ARG A 88 6.59 15.55 -6.63
N ALA A 89 7.62 15.15 -5.87
CA ALA A 89 8.44 16.09 -5.12
C ALA A 89 9.11 17.13 -6.03
N THR A 90 9.57 16.69 -7.21
CA THR A 90 10.19 17.57 -8.21
C THR A 90 9.17 18.53 -8.82
N GLU A 91 8.00 18.03 -9.23
CA GLU A 91 6.94 18.88 -9.81
C GLU A 91 6.38 19.87 -8.78
N TYR A 92 6.21 19.47 -7.52
CA TYR A 92 5.78 20.39 -6.47
C TYR A 92 6.80 21.49 -6.22
N ALA A 93 8.09 21.15 -6.10
CA ALA A 93 9.14 22.17 -5.95
C ALA A 93 9.19 23.13 -7.15
N ARG A 94 8.92 22.63 -8.37
CA ARG A 94 8.80 23.48 -9.57
C ARG A 94 7.62 24.43 -9.47
N ILE A 95 6.44 23.94 -9.09
CA ILE A 95 5.22 24.75 -8.94
C ILE A 95 5.42 25.84 -7.87
N GLU A 96 6.02 25.48 -6.73
CA GLU A 96 6.30 26.41 -5.63
C GLU A 96 7.33 27.49 -6.01
N ALA A 97 8.15 27.27 -7.04
CA ALA A 97 9.14 28.21 -7.52
C ALA A 97 8.60 29.17 -8.60
N LEU A 98 7.37 28.98 -9.09
CA LEU A 98 6.74 29.86 -10.06
C LEU A 98 6.37 31.20 -9.41
N SER A 99 6.46 32.27 -10.21
CA SER A 99 5.90 33.59 -9.84
C SER A 99 4.37 33.59 -9.88
N ASP A 100 3.74 34.55 -9.19
CA ASP A 100 2.29 34.72 -9.20
C ASP A 100 1.74 34.85 -10.64
N GLU A 101 2.44 35.58 -11.52
CA GLU A 101 2.08 35.75 -12.93
C GLU A 101 2.13 34.42 -13.71
N GLU A 102 3.13 33.57 -13.45
CA GLU A 102 3.23 32.23 -14.07
C GLU A 102 2.18 31.27 -13.52
N LEU A 103 1.83 31.39 -12.24
CA LEU A 103 0.75 30.63 -11.61
C LEU A 103 -0.61 31.04 -12.19
N ASP A 104 -0.85 32.33 -12.39
CA ASP A 104 -2.07 32.85 -13.00
C ASP A 104 -2.24 32.31 -14.44
N VAL A 105 -1.16 32.31 -15.23
CA VAL A 105 -1.16 31.70 -16.57
C VAL A 105 -1.44 30.19 -16.50
N ALA A 106 -0.87 29.46 -15.54
CA ALA A 106 -1.10 28.03 -15.37
C ALA A 106 -2.54 27.69 -14.92
N LEU A 107 -3.18 28.60 -14.19
CA LEU A 107 -4.57 28.51 -13.77
C LEU A 107 -5.55 29.01 -14.85
N GLY A 108 -5.05 29.72 -15.87
CA GLY A 108 -5.85 30.24 -16.99
C GLY A 108 -6.53 31.56 -16.70
N TYR A 109 -5.97 32.38 -15.80
CA TYR A 109 -6.39 33.75 -15.54
C TYR A 109 -5.82 34.73 -16.57
#